data_AF-A0A059JKT9-F1
#
_entry.id   AF-A0A059JKT9-F1
#
_cell.length_a   1.000
_cell.length_b   1.000
_cell.length_c   1.000
_cell.angle_alpha   90.00
_cell.angle_beta   90.00
_cell.angle_gamma   90.00
#
_symmetry.space_group_name_H-M   'P 1'
#
loop_
_entity.id
_entity.type
_entity.pdbx_description
1 polymer ?
#
loop_
_entity_poly.entity_id
_entity_poly.type
_entity_poly.pdbx_seq_one_letter_code
_entity_poly.pdbx_strand_id
1 'polypeptide(L)'
;MSIPTDIANLVIGEDAKFSIQFDKIPLCTDGSRNGRRFYMISTNRALKDHEEREDDIRYLSKARQSAIRLNQLLNGPHSVKERETAVQDEEKAVMRLGDTTMVVDETFDAQPIHSHIWNSFMSIEFRFPKANFTSLQYLQTSWKGLESGDTLFTKDGTPAFEEVSIVSGVCLYNARLLEMSATSPKTGGIDIDLLRDSIPTYNELDYIARASSAIADVAAMNIIRACEQGSGQRLKIKLDIPSWHYFHTVATLFASKQCSNTEALQWMDTVDQRHDQIGQTFVEAVRDGLEQRGIRDSTSYDIGITSRTNTAAILIRTAIEHGEIPLLDSVLAALDSEEDGCWKRFYEMVPTKERPSNLDQLGYLFYVYEAIRPSLVERPTPVPPASEKSKKANLSKKALKKRKPRRLIISVDDSAERRIYSRAQRILSKIRQSSEKPETYLVESYVCRRFLINGNEDRARLGRLDPLPDIPVRTGSHHETMLPLDVVRQLYGDHSGLNLRRWLQKAGLSV
;
A
#
# COMPACT_ATOMS: atom_id res chain seq x y z
N MET A 1 49.05 -12.67 -36.58
CA MET A 1 47.64 -12.86 -36.99
C MET A 1 46.84 -11.69 -36.45
N SER A 2 46.12 -11.06 -37.39
CA SER A 2 45.00 -10.10 -37.33
C SER A 2 44.25 -9.78 -36.01
N ILE A 3 44.04 -8.47 -35.81
CA ILE A 3 43.16 -7.66 -34.91
C ILE A 3 41.78 -7.51 -35.66
N PRO A 4 40.56 -7.18 -35.10
CA PRO A 4 40.33 -6.16 -34.05
C PRO A 4 39.05 -6.19 -33.12
N THR A 5 39.10 -5.34 -32.05
CA THR A 5 38.07 -4.43 -31.43
C THR A 5 36.69 -4.96 -30.98
N ASP A 6 36.07 -4.60 -29.85
CA ASP A 6 36.17 -3.41 -29.00
C ASP A 6 35.90 -3.72 -27.52
N ILE A 7 36.88 -3.32 -26.71
CA ILE A 7 36.73 -2.73 -25.38
C ILE A 7 35.81 -1.51 -25.48
N ALA A 8 34.94 -1.29 -24.50
CA ALA A 8 34.63 0.09 -24.10
C ALA A 8 34.30 0.18 -22.61
N ASN A 9 35.39 0.24 -21.84
CA ASN A 9 35.66 0.99 -20.61
C ASN A 9 34.48 1.68 -19.89
N LEU A 10 34.49 1.64 -18.55
CA LEU A 10 34.68 2.86 -17.75
C LEU A 10 34.81 2.55 -16.25
N VAL A 11 36.03 2.74 -15.74
CA VAL A 11 36.30 3.25 -14.40
C VAL A 11 36.54 4.77 -14.54
N ILE A 12 36.29 5.50 -13.43
CA ILE A 12 36.77 6.85 -13.02
C ILE A 12 35.89 8.06 -13.37
N GLY A 13 35.58 8.85 -12.33
CA GLY A 13 35.30 10.29 -12.44
C GLY A 13 34.30 10.83 -11.42
N GLU A 14 34.79 11.43 -10.34
CA GLU A 14 34.04 12.18 -9.32
C GLU A 14 33.25 13.36 -9.93
N ASP A 15 31.98 13.51 -9.53
CA ASP A 15 31.49 14.66 -8.74
C ASP A 15 29.97 14.52 -8.53
N ALA A 16 29.56 14.70 -7.27
CA ALA A 16 28.28 14.33 -6.68
C ALA A 16 27.02 14.70 -7.49
N LYS A 17 26.19 13.70 -7.85
CA LYS A 17 24.79 13.87 -8.32
C LYS A 17 23.89 12.73 -7.87
N PHE A 18 22.76 13.07 -7.25
CA PHE A 18 21.66 12.15 -6.94
C PHE A 18 21.16 11.49 -8.24
N SER A 19 21.50 10.22 -8.42
CA SER A 19 20.99 9.38 -9.50
C SER A 19 20.47 8.08 -8.88
N ILE A 20 19.21 7.75 -9.17
CA ILE A 20 18.77 6.36 -9.19
C ILE A 20 19.60 5.72 -10.31
N GLN A 21 20.62 4.93 -9.95
CA GLN A 21 21.31 4.12 -10.95
C GLN A 21 20.56 2.79 -11.02
N PHE A 22 20.11 2.42 -12.22
CA PHE A 22 19.61 1.08 -12.50
C PHE A 22 20.75 0.05 -12.70
N ASP A 23 22.00 0.47 -12.56
CA ASP A 23 23.17 -0.39 -12.71
C ASP A 23 24.13 -0.16 -11.54
N LYS A 24 24.15 -1.11 -10.58
CA LYS A 24 25.28 -1.51 -9.73
C LYS A 24 24.76 -2.49 -8.66
N ILE A 25 24.69 -3.77 -9.02
CA ILE A 25 24.86 -4.84 -8.04
C ILE A 25 26.37 -4.90 -7.78
N PRO A 26 26.89 -4.56 -6.60
CA PRO A 26 28.23 -4.95 -6.23
C PRO A 26 28.26 -6.48 -6.08
N LEU A 27 28.92 -7.15 -7.01
CA LEU A 27 29.51 -8.46 -6.74
C LEU A 27 30.74 -8.18 -5.87
N CYS A 28 30.58 -8.32 -4.56
CA CYS A 28 31.71 -8.46 -3.66
C CYS A 28 32.29 -9.85 -3.91
N THR A 29 33.40 -9.92 -4.63
CA THR A 29 34.33 -11.05 -4.53
C THR A 29 35.16 -10.82 -3.28
N ASP A 30 35.18 -11.84 -2.43
CA ASP A 30 35.85 -11.95 -1.13
C ASP A 30 35.10 -11.34 0.07
N GLY A 31 34.50 -12.26 0.84
CA GLY A 31 33.92 -12.01 2.14
C GLY A 31 32.90 -13.07 2.51
N SER A 32 33.31 -14.05 3.32
CA SER A 32 32.41 -15.06 3.91
C SER A 32 31.25 -14.38 4.65
N ARG A 33 30.05 -14.38 4.07
CA ARG A 33 28.81 -13.99 4.75
C ARG A 33 27.66 -14.89 4.34
N ASN A 34 27.19 -15.68 5.31
CA ASN A 34 25.90 -16.37 5.29
C ASN A 34 24.78 -15.34 5.15
N GLY A 35 23.98 -15.46 4.09
CA GLY A 35 22.75 -14.71 3.88
C GLY A 35 22.08 -15.16 2.59
N ARG A 36 21.03 -15.98 2.69
CA ARG A 36 20.27 -16.49 1.54
C ARG A 36 19.54 -15.32 0.88
N ARG A 37 19.79 -15.07 -0.41
CA ARG A 37 19.12 -14.05 -1.24
C ARG A 37 18.01 -14.71 -2.07
N PHE A 38 16.88 -14.00 -2.22
CA PHE A 38 15.67 -14.44 -2.93
C PHE A 38 15.73 -14.06 -4.41
N TYR A 39 15.30 -14.97 -5.30
CA TYR A 39 15.30 -14.79 -6.76
C TYR A 39 13.90 -14.67 -7.35
N MET A 40 13.86 -13.93 -8.45
CA MET A 40 12.74 -13.62 -9.35
C MET A 40 12.40 -14.85 -10.21
N ILE A 41 11.13 -15.29 -10.28
CA ILE A 41 10.75 -16.35 -11.23
C ILE A 41 10.63 -15.73 -12.62
N SER A 42 11.56 -16.10 -13.52
CA SER A 42 11.41 -15.94 -14.96
C SER A 42 10.27 -16.84 -15.46
N THR A 43 9.32 -16.24 -16.16
CA THR A 43 8.18 -16.89 -16.81
C THR A 43 8.56 -17.56 -18.12
N ASN A 44 9.70 -18.24 -18.23
CA ASN A 44 10.17 -18.80 -19.51
C ASN A 44 9.24 -19.85 -20.16
N ARG A 45 8.33 -20.47 -19.40
CA ARG A 45 7.28 -21.34 -19.97
C ARG A 45 6.06 -20.59 -20.51
N ALA A 46 5.77 -19.39 -20.00
CA ALA A 46 4.74 -18.53 -20.58
C ALA A 46 5.31 -17.69 -21.72
N LEU A 47 6.57 -17.27 -21.64
CA LEU A 47 7.24 -16.50 -22.69
C LEU A 47 7.47 -17.32 -23.98
N LYS A 48 7.77 -18.62 -23.87
CA LYS A 48 7.93 -19.49 -25.06
C LYS A 48 6.65 -19.70 -25.88
N ASP A 49 5.48 -19.57 -25.27
CA ASP A 49 4.19 -19.62 -25.98
C ASP A 49 3.72 -18.23 -26.45
N HIS A 50 4.49 -17.16 -26.15
CA HIS A 50 4.09 -15.76 -26.28
C HIS A 50 5.07 -14.89 -27.10
N GLU A 51 6.02 -15.49 -27.82
CA GLU A 51 7.03 -14.73 -28.58
C GLU A 51 6.47 -13.74 -29.64
N GLU A 52 5.16 -13.70 -29.93
CA GLU A 52 4.61 -12.81 -30.97
C GLU A 52 3.18 -12.27 -30.69
N ARG A 53 2.93 -11.61 -29.55
CA ARG A 53 1.68 -10.84 -29.38
C ARG A 53 1.94 -9.36 -29.10
N GLU A 54 1.52 -8.49 -30.03
CA GLU A 54 1.66 -7.02 -29.96
C GLU A 54 1.12 -6.40 -28.65
N ASP A 55 0.13 -7.05 -28.04
CA ASP A 55 -0.47 -6.59 -26.79
C ASP A 55 0.50 -6.67 -25.61
N ASP A 56 1.34 -7.71 -25.52
CA ASP A 56 2.25 -7.96 -24.39
C ASP A 56 3.36 -6.89 -24.35
N ILE A 57 3.92 -6.57 -25.52
CA ILE A 57 4.89 -5.48 -25.70
C ILE A 57 4.27 -4.14 -25.33
N ARG A 58 3.01 -3.89 -25.73
CA ARG A 58 2.27 -2.67 -25.41
C ARG A 58 2.08 -2.49 -23.90
N TYR A 59 1.81 -3.57 -23.17
CA TYR A 59 1.62 -3.50 -21.71
C TYR A 59 2.95 -3.35 -20.96
N LEU A 60 4.00 -4.08 -21.35
CA LEU A 60 5.34 -3.90 -20.77
C LEU A 60 5.85 -2.47 -21.00
N SER A 61 5.63 -1.93 -22.20
CA SER A 61 5.91 -0.53 -22.51
C SER A 61 5.14 0.43 -21.59
N LYS A 62 3.85 0.17 -21.33
CA LYS A 62 3.06 0.97 -20.37
C LYS A 62 3.60 0.87 -18.95
N ALA A 63 3.91 -0.33 -18.44
CA ALA A 63 4.46 -0.51 -17.11
C ALA A 63 5.83 0.18 -16.95
N ARG A 64 6.67 0.12 -17.99
CA ARG A 64 7.95 0.82 -18.05
C ARG A 64 7.77 2.34 -18.04
N GLN A 65 6.90 2.86 -18.90
CA GLN A 65 6.56 4.28 -18.89
C GLN A 65 6.02 4.68 -17.51
N SER A 66 5.24 3.81 -16.87
CA SER A 66 4.73 4.07 -15.53
C SER A 66 5.85 4.23 -14.49
N ALA A 67 6.79 3.29 -14.45
CA ALA A 67 7.94 3.38 -13.55
C ALA A 67 8.82 4.61 -13.85
N ILE A 68 9.03 4.93 -15.13
CA ILE A 68 9.77 6.12 -15.57
C ILE A 68 9.11 7.39 -15.04
N ARG A 69 7.78 7.56 -15.15
CA ARG A 69 7.17 8.80 -14.67
C ARG A 69 6.99 8.85 -13.16
N LEU A 70 6.84 7.72 -12.44
CA LEU A 70 6.94 7.75 -10.98
C LEU A 70 8.33 8.28 -10.57
N ASN A 71 9.39 7.78 -11.22
CA ASN A 71 10.75 8.28 -10.99
C ASN A 71 10.86 9.78 -11.32
N GLN A 72 10.39 10.21 -12.49
CA GLN A 72 10.40 11.63 -12.86
C GLN A 72 9.62 12.50 -11.87
N LEU A 73 8.47 12.01 -11.38
CA LEU A 73 7.65 12.72 -10.41
C LEU A 73 8.46 12.95 -9.12
N LEU A 74 9.10 11.90 -8.60
CA LEU A 74 9.85 11.94 -7.33
C LEU A 74 11.23 12.60 -7.44
N ASN A 75 11.89 12.53 -8.60
CA ASN A 75 13.28 12.95 -8.80
C ASN A 75 13.49 14.14 -9.74
N GLY A 76 12.47 14.58 -10.47
CA GLY A 76 12.62 15.58 -11.52
C GLY A 76 13.05 14.99 -12.87
N PRO A 77 13.24 15.84 -13.90
CA PRO A 77 13.56 15.40 -15.25
C PRO A 77 15.04 15.00 -15.33
N HIS A 78 15.35 13.76 -14.96
CA HIS A 78 16.61 13.11 -15.29
C HIS A 78 16.33 11.96 -16.25
N SER A 79 17.14 11.89 -17.33
CA SER A 79 16.95 10.98 -18.44
C SER A 79 17.03 9.52 -17.97
N VAL A 80 15.93 8.78 -18.12
CA VAL A 80 15.97 7.31 -18.00
C VAL A 80 16.46 6.77 -19.33
N LYS A 81 17.62 6.11 -19.36
CA LYS A 81 18.12 5.42 -20.55
C LYS A 81 17.66 3.97 -20.55
N GLU A 82 17.18 3.55 -21.71
CA GLU A 82 16.70 2.20 -21.97
C GLU A 82 17.86 1.26 -22.27
N ARG A 83 17.85 0.06 -21.68
CA ARG A 83 18.63 -1.08 -22.18
C ARG A 83 17.75 -2.33 -22.11
N GLU A 84 17.71 -3.07 -23.21
CA GLU A 84 17.12 -4.40 -23.27
C GLU A 84 18.15 -5.44 -22.83
N THR A 85 17.71 -6.44 -22.07
CA THR A 85 18.51 -7.61 -21.72
C THR A 85 17.73 -8.86 -22.09
N ALA A 86 18.37 -9.73 -22.86
CA ALA A 86 17.86 -11.06 -23.16
C ALA A 86 17.90 -11.94 -21.90
N VAL A 87 16.82 -12.69 -21.68
CA VAL A 87 16.64 -13.61 -20.54
C VAL A 87 17.37 -14.91 -20.81
N GLN A 88 18.22 -15.34 -19.88
CA GLN A 88 18.59 -16.75 -19.72
C GLN A 88 17.91 -17.30 -18.45
N ASP A 89 17.41 -18.53 -18.58
CA ASP A 89 16.65 -19.29 -17.58
C ASP A 89 17.42 -19.44 -16.25
N GLU A 90 16.78 -19.13 -15.12
CA GLU A 90 17.28 -19.42 -13.77
C GLU A 90 16.17 -19.97 -12.86
N GLU A 91 16.55 -20.92 -12.00
CA GLU A 91 15.69 -21.78 -11.19
C GLU A 91 14.83 -21.04 -10.14
N LYS A 92 13.65 -21.60 -9.84
CA LYS A 92 12.66 -21.05 -8.90
C LYS A 92 13.18 -21.01 -7.45
N ALA A 93 12.92 -19.92 -6.73
CA ALA A 93 13.17 -19.83 -5.29
C ALA A 93 12.21 -20.76 -4.51
N VAL A 94 12.74 -21.87 -4.02
CA VAL A 94 12.02 -22.85 -3.20
C VAL A 94 12.38 -22.61 -1.73
N MET A 95 11.38 -22.30 -0.91
CA MET A 95 11.49 -22.37 0.54
C MET A 95 11.14 -23.80 0.96
N ARG A 96 12.10 -24.54 1.53
CA ARG A 96 11.83 -25.87 2.09
C ARG A 96 11.44 -25.75 3.56
N LEU A 97 10.29 -26.28 3.89
CA LEU A 97 9.72 -26.35 5.23
C LEU A 97 9.61 -27.83 5.64
N GLY A 98 10.65 -28.36 6.29
CA GLY A 98 10.81 -29.81 6.39
C GLY A 98 10.90 -30.44 4.99
N ASP A 99 10.07 -31.46 4.72
CA ASP A 99 9.91 -32.05 3.38
C ASP A 99 8.93 -31.27 2.48
N THR A 100 8.24 -30.25 3.02
CA THR A 100 7.26 -29.45 2.29
C THR A 100 7.92 -28.34 1.50
N THR A 101 7.83 -28.41 0.17
CA THR A 101 8.32 -27.35 -0.71
C THR A 101 7.28 -26.25 -0.78
N MET A 102 7.57 -25.08 -0.22
CA MET A 102 6.81 -23.86 -0.47
C MET A 102 7.45 -23.08 -1.60
N VAL A 103 6.64 -22.68 -2.58
CA VAL A 103 7.10 -21.82 -3.68
C VAL A 103 6.62 -20.41 -3.40
N VAL A 104 7.54 -19.45 -3.44
CA VAL A 104 7.18 -18.03 -3.45
C VAL A 104 6.74 -17.70 -4.87
N ASP A 105 5.46 -17.39 -5.02
CA ASP A 105 4.85 -16.97 -6.28
C ASP A 105 4.49 -15.48 -6.19
N GLU A 106 5.04 -14.67 -7.08
CA GLU A 106 4.77 -13.24 -7.15
C GLU A 106 3.56 -12.93 -8.05
N THR A 107 2.89 -13.95 -8.59
CA THR A 107 1.79 -13.81 -9.55
C THR A 107 0.40 -13.98 -8.94
N PHE A 108 -0.57 -13.20 -9.45
CA PHE A 108 -1.98 -13.35 -9.13
C PHE A 108 -2.68 -14.24 -10.18
N ASP A 109 -3.21 -15.38 -9.71
CA ASP A 109 -4.13 -16.38 -10.31
C ASP A 109 -3.86 -16.97 -11.69
N ALA A 110 -3.62 -18.29 -11.71
CA ALA A 110 -3.77 -19.19 -12.86
C ALA A 110 -5.25 -19.29 -13.32
N GLN A 111 -5.69 -18.32 -14.10
CA GLN A 111 -6.85 -18.33 -14.99
C GLN A 111 -6.35 -17.98 -16.41
N PRO A 112 -7.04 -18.36 -17.51
CA PRO A 112 -6.46 -18.35 -18.84
C PRO A 112 -5.81 -17.00 -19.20
N ILE A 113 -4.65 -17.10 -19.84
CA ILE A 113 -3.51 -16.17 -19.75
C ILE A 113 -3.77 -14.73 -20.22
N HIS A 114 -4.96 -14.44 -20.74
CA HIS A 114 -5.40 -13.11 -21.14
C HIS A 114 -5.49 -12.09 -19.98
N SER A 115 -5.46 -12.54 -18.71
CA SER A 115 -5.45 -11.67 -17.51
C SER A 115 -4.06 -11.37 -16.92
N HIS A 116 -2.98 -12.04 -17.35
CA HIS A 116 -1.71 -12.04 -16.60
C HIS A 116 -0.78 -10.84 -16.82
N ILE A 117 -0.95 -10.05 -17.88
CA ILE A 117 -0.02 -8.96 -18.20
C ILE A 117 -0.34 -7.68 -17.40
N TRP A 118 -1.47 -7.67 -16.69
CA TRP A 118 -1.87 -6.61 -15.76
C TRP A 118 -1.15 -6.70 -14.41
N ASN A 119 -0.29 -7.71 -14.21
CA ASN A 119 0.46 -7.99 -12.98
C ASN A 119 1.98 -7.79 -13.18
N SER A 120 2.41 -7.00 -14.16
CA SER A 120 3.83 -6.68 -14.35
C SER A 120 4.28 -5.65 -13.30
N PHE A 121 5.17 -6.07 -12.40
CA PHE A 121 5.84 -5.22 -11.43
C PHE A 121 7.23 -4.85 -11.94
N MET A 122 7.62 -3.59 -11.74
CA MET A 122 8.96 -3.12 -12.07
C MET A 122 9.80 -3.03 -10.80
N SER A 123 11.04 -3.51 -10.88
CA SER A 123 12.01 -3.23 -9.84
C SER A 123 12.35 -1.74 -9.84
N ILE A 124 12.35 -1.11 -8.67
CA ILE A 124 12.68 0.30 -8.46
C ILE A 124 13.63 0.36 -7.28
N GLU A 125 14.83 0.86 -7.53
CA GLU A 125 15.84 1.06 -6.50
C GLU A 125 15.82 2.49 -5.97
N PHE A 126 15.59 2.64 -4.66
CA PHE A 126 15.63 3.90 -3.95
C PHE A 126 16.95 4.02 -3.20
N ARG A 127 17.67 5.12 -3.42
CA ARG A 127 18.97 5.37 -2.78
C ARG A 127 18.90 6.57 -1.87
N PHE A 128 19.38 6.38 -0.64
CA PHE A 128 19.45 7.40 0.40
C PHE A 128 20.91 7.55 0.86
N PRO A 129 21.76 8.26 0.08
CA PRO A 129 23.20 8.33 0.35
C PRO A 129 23.55 8.89 1.73
N LYS A 130 22.77 9.88 2.21
CA LYS A 130 22.95 10.47 3.54
C LYS A 130 22.75 9.45 4.68
N ALA A 131 21.97 8.41 4.44
CA ALA A 131 21.71 7.33 5.39
C ALA A 131 22.52 6.06 5.07
N ASN A 132 23.32 6.05 4.00
CA ASN A 132 23.96 4.86 3.44
C ASN A 132 22.99 3.68 3.28
N PHE A 133 21.77 3.98 2.82
CA PHE A 133 20.69 3.00 2.70
C PHE A 133 20.21 2.91 1.25
N THR A 134 19.96 1.68 0.79
CA THR A 134 19.38 1.40 -0.52
C THR A 134 18.25 0.40 -0.34
N SER A 135 17.11 0.70 -0.95
CA SER A 135 15.91 -0.12 -0.92
C SER A 135 15.55 -0.56 -2.33
N LEU A 136 15.15 -1.81 -2.49
CA LEU A 136 14.64 -2.35 -3.75
C LEU A 136 13.17 -2.70 -3.58
N GLN A 137 12.31 -2.05 -4.38
CA GLN A 137 10.87 -2.29 -4.39
C GLN A 137 10.44 -2.87 -5.72
N TYR A 138 9.42 -3.72 -5.71
CA TYR A 138 8.77 -4.20 -6.93
C TYR A 138 7.37 -3.58 -6.99
N LEU A 139 7.23 -2.57 -7.86
CA LEU A 139 6.06 -1.70 -7.89
C LEU A 139 5.41 -1.73 -9.27
N GLN A 140 4.09 -1.84 -9.30
CA GLN A 140 3.30 -1.53 -10.47
C GLN A 140 2.68 -0.14 -10.29
N THR A 141 2.86 0.75 -11.26
CA THR A 141 2.40 2.13 -11.14
C THR A 141 1.37 2.50 -12.19
N SER A 142 0.41 3.33 -11.80
CA SER A 142 -0.70 3.78 -12.64
C SER A 142 -1.11 5.19 -12.22
N TRP A 143 -1.56 6.02 -13.16
CA TRP A 143 -2.12 7.33 -12.86
C TRP A 143 -2.98 7.82 -14.02
N LYS A 144 -3.80 8.83 -13.74
CA LYS A 144 -4.62 9.50 -14.76
C LYS A 144 -4.56 11.01 -14.60
N GLY A 145 -4.30 11.70 -15.70
CA GLY A 145 -4.34 13.16 -15.79
C GLY A 145 -3.03 13.89 -15.50
N LEU A 146 -1.98 13.20 -15.02
CA LEU A 146 -0.64 13.80 -14.93
C LEU A 146 0.03 13.84 -16.31
N GLU A 147 0.67 14.96 -16.63
CA GLU A 147 1.36 15.19 -17.90
C GLU A 147 2.82 14.68 -17.85
N SER A 148 3.38 14.42 -19.02
CA SER A 148 4.80 14.05 -19.14
C SER A 148 5.67 15.24 -18.71
N GLY A 149 6.34 15.12 -17.56
CA GLY A 149 7.15 16.19 -16.98
C GLY A 149 6.57 16.85 -15.72
N ASP A 150 5.42 16.37 -15.22
CA ASP A 150 4.99 16.71 -13.87
C ASP A 150 6.00 16.15 -12.83
N THR A 151 6.44 17.02 -11.93
CA THR A 151 7.44 16.74 -10.89
C THR A 151 6.93 17.27 -9.56
N LEU A 152 7.44 16.78 -8.42
CA LEU A 152 7.05 17.30 -7.11
C LEU A 152 7.42 18.79 -6.94
N PHE A 153 8.57 19.19 -7.50
CA PHE A 153 9.08 20.56 -7.48
C PHE A 153 9.41 21.00 -8.90
N THR A 154 9.09 22.24 -9.24
CA THR A 154 9.46 22.84 -10.53
C THR A 154 10.98 22.99 -10.63
N LYS A 155 11.49 23.31 -11.83
CA LYS A 155 12.93 23.59 -12.03
C LYS A 155 13.45 24.73 -11.14
N ASP A 156 12.57 25.63 -10.72
CA ASP A 156 12.88 26.77 -9.87
C ASP A 156 12.76 26.45 -8.37
N GLY A 157 12.54 25.18 -8.02
CA GLY A 157 12.45 24.71 -6.64
C GLY A 157 11.10 24.95 -5.95
N THR A 158 10.11 25.48 -6.67
CA THR A 158 8.77 25.70 -6.08
C THR A 158 7.95 24.41 -6.08
N PRO A 159 7.19 24.08 -5.03
CA PRO A 159 6.27 22.94 -5.04
C PRO A 159 5.30 23.02 -6.23
N ALA A 160 5.19 21.94 -7.01
CA ALA A 160 4.21 21.84 -8.11
C ALA A 160 2.82 21.43 -7.62
N PHE A 161 2.76 20.85 -6.43
CA PHE A 161 1.56 20.49 -5.70
C PHE A 161 1.61 21.18 -4.33
N GLU A 162 0.52 21.79 -3.92
CA GLU A 162 0.41 22.46 -2.62
C GLU A 162 0.33 21.45 -1.47
N GLU A 163 -0.28 20.30 -1.74
CA GLU A 163 -0.41 19.19 -0.80
C GLU A 163 -0.02 17.87 -1.47
N VAL A 164 0.76 17.08 -0.74
CA VAL A 164 1.08 15.70 -1.08
C VAL A 164 0.64 14.82 0.09
N SER A 165 -0.11 13.78 -0.21
CA SER A 165 -0.51 12.77 0.77
C SER A 165 -0.25 11.36 0.26
N ILE A 166 0.18 10.47 1.14
CA ILE A 166 0.24 9.03 0.90
C ILE A 166 -0.98 8.37 1.56
N VAL A 167 -1.63 7.45 0.86
CA VAL A 167 -2.70 6.61 1.40
C VAL A 167 -2.34 5.14 1.23
N SER A 168 -2.59 4.32 2.24
CA SER A 168 -2.40 2.86 2.20
C SER A 168 -3.39 2.22 3.16
N GLY A 169 -4.00 1.08 2.81
CA GLY A 169 -4.88 0.34 3.71
C GLY A 169 -4.35 -1.04 4.08
N VAL A 170 -4.66 -1.56 5.26
CA VAL A 170 -4.45 -2.97 5.58
C VAL A 170 -5.73 -3.55 6.15
N CYS A 171 -6.23 -4.62 5.55
CA CYS A 171 -7.40 -5.33 6.07
C CYS A 171 -7.06 -6.07 7.36
N LEU A 172 -8.00 -6.06 8.31
CA LEU A 172 -7.92 -6.83 9.54
C LEU A 172 -8.41 -8.26 9.29
N TYR A 173 -7.79 -9.20 10.00
CA TYR A 173 -8.13 -10.61 9.92
C TYR A 173 -8.03 -11.16 8.49
N ASN A 174 -8.41 -12.42 8.31
CA ASN A 174 -8.68 -12.97 6.98
C ASN A 174 -10.12 -13.48 6.93
N ALA A 175 -10.63 -13.70 5.72
CA ALA A 175 -12.00 -14.11 5.50
C ALA A 175 -12.38 -15.38 6.26
N ARG A 176 -11.45 -16.34 6.37
CA ARG A 176 -11.67 -17.62 7.04
C ARG A 176 -11.85 -17.45 8.54
N LEU A 177 -11.00 -16.66 9.20
CA LEU A 177 -11.12 -16.38 10.63
C LEU A 177 -12.45 -15.69 10.93
N LEU A 178 -12.84 -14.71 10.11
CA LEU A 178 -14.13 -14.02 10.25
C LEU A 178 -15.32 -14.98 10.09
N GLU A 179 -15.27 -15.87 9.10
CA GLU A 179 -16.30 -16.90 8.89
C GLU A 179 -16.39 -17.86 10.08
N MET A 180 -15.25 -18.40 10.53
CA MET A 180 -15.18 -19.31 11.68
C MET A 180 -15.71 -18.66 12.96
N SER A 181 -15.38 -17.38 13.19
CA SER A 181 -15.87 -16.63 14.34
C SER A 181 -17.35 -16.24 14.20
N ALA A 182 -17.89 -16.10 12.99
CA ALA A 182 -19.30 -15.75 12.78
C ALA A 182 -20.26 -16.94 12.83
N THR A 183 -19.78 -18.15 12.52
CA THR A 183 -20.61 -19.37 12.42
C THR A 183 -20.08 -20.52 13.27
N SER A 184 -19.67 -20.24 14.52
CA SER A 184 -19.01 -21.25 15.35
C SER A 184 -19.95 -22.38 15.72
N PRO A 185 -19.65 -23.64 15.33
CA PRO A 185 -20.45 -24.79 15.71
C PRO A 185 -20.40 -25.06 17.22
N LYS A 186 -19.38 -24.52 17.93
CA LYS A 186 -19.17 -24.72 19.37
C LYS A 186 -20.10 -23.87 20.21
N THR A 187 -20.27 -22.60 19.83
CA THR A 187 -21.12 -21.65 20.57
C THR A 187 -22.55 -21.64 20.04
N GLY A 188 -22.80 -22.21 18.85
CA GLY A 188 -24.10 -22.15 18.19
C GLY A 188 -24.43 -20.75 17.65
N GLY A 189 -23.40 -19.89 17.53
CA GLY A 189 -23.49 -18.49 17.17
C GLY A 189 -22.11 -17.88 16.95
N ILE A 190 -21.88 -16.65 17.43
CA ILE A 190 -20.61 -15.95 17.30
C ILE A 190 -19.59 -16.51 18.32
N ASP A 191 -18.32 -16.59 17.93
CA ASP A 191 -17.17 -16.94 18.77
C ASP A 191 -16.20 -15.75 18.85
N ILE A 192 -16.47 -14.90 19.85
CA ILE A 192 -15.73 -13.66 20.12
C ILE A 192 -14.32 -13.96 20.62
N ASP A 193 -14.17 -15.01 21.42
CA ASP A 193 -12.88 -15.39 21.99
C ASP A 193 -11.91 -15.81 20.88
N LEU A 194 -12.38 -16.59 19.88
CA LEU A 194 -11.58 -16.92 18.70
C LEU A 194 -11.11 -15.67 17.95
N LEU A 195 -11.96 -14.66 17.81
CA LEU A 195 -11.60 -13.42 17.12
C LEU A 195 -10.61 -12.58 17.94
N ARG A 196 -10.88 -12.41 19.24
CA ARG A 196 -10.11 -11.58 20.18
C ARG A 196 -8.73 -12.15 20.44
N ASP A 197 -8.64 -13.46 20.63
CA ASP A 197 -7.42 -14.13 21.05
C ASP A 197 -6.58 -14.60 19.83
N SER A 198 -7.02 -14.27 18.61
CA SER A 198 -6.30 -14.57 17.38
C SER A 198 -4.97 -13.82 17.26
N ILE A 199 -3.91 -14.55 16.89
CA ILE A 199 -2.64 -13.93 16.53
C ILE A 199 -2.77 -13.10 15.24
N PRO A 200 -1.86 -12.16 14.98
CA PRO A 200 -1.70 -11.50 13.68
C PRO A 200 -1.60 -12.48 12.52
N THR A 201 -2.50 -12.31 11.55
CA THR A 201 -2.55 -13.11 10.33
C THR A 201 -1.33 -12.82 9.45
N TYR A 202 -0.89 -13.79 8.66
CA TYR A 202 0.11 -13.60 7.61
C TYR A 202 -0.27 -12.45 6.67
N ASN A 203 -1.55 -12.30 6.33
CA ASN A 203 -2.00 -11.19 5.47
C ASN A 203 -1.73 -9.82 6.12
N GLU A 204 -2.02 -9.66 7.42
CA GLU A 204 -1.72 -8.43 8.16
C GLU A 204 -0.21 -8.18 8.20
N LEU A 205 0.59 -9.19 8.57
CA LEU A 205 2.03 -9.03 8.79
C LEU A 205 2.84 -8.86 7.50
N ASP A 206 2.55 -9.64 6.45
CA ASP A 206 3.19 -9.50 5.14
C ASP A 206 2.92 -8.11 4.56
N TYR A 207 1.66 -7.66 4.65
CA TYR A 207 1.27 -6.37 4.15
C TYR A 207 2.03 -5.25 4.89
N ILE A 208 2.02 -5.25 6.22
CA ILE A 208 2.73 -4.23 7.00
C ILE A 208 4.22 -4.23 6.67
N ALA A 209 4.88 -5.39 6.65
CA ALA A 209 6.31 -5.49 6.36
C ALA A 209 6.67 -4.91 4.99
N ARG A 210 5.85 -5.20 3.98
CA ARG A 210 6.08 -4.79 2.60
C ARG A 210 5.68 -3.34 2.31
N ALA A 211 4.44 -2.97 2.65
CA ALA A 211 3.88 -1.66 2.37
C ALA A 211 4.60 -0.57 3.18
N SER A 212 4.98 -0.82 4.44
CA SER A 212 5.69 0.17 5.26
C SER A 212 7.02 0.60 4.63
N SER A 213 7.79 -0.34 4.07
CA SER A 213 9.04 -0.04 3.37
C SER A 213 8.80 0.78 2.10
N ALA A 214 7.80 0.42 1.29
CA ALA A 214 7.46 1.17 0.08
C ALA A 214 6.91 2.58 0.38
N ILE A 215 6.08 2.72 1.42
CA ILE A 215 5.60 4.02 1.93
C ILE A 215 6.80 4.87 2.36
N ALA A 216 7.72 4.29 3.14
CA ALA A 216 8.90 4.99 3.62
C ALA A 216 9.82 5.43 2.47
N ASP A 217 9.97 4.62 1.42
CA ASP A 217 10.73 5.00 0.21
C ASP A 217 10.14 6.24 -0.46
N VAL A 218 8.84 6.21 -0.77
CA VAL A 218 8.14 7.32 -1.44
C VAL A 218 8.13 8.57 -0.54
N ALA A 219 7.87 8.39 0.76
CA ALA A 219 7.80 9.48 1.73
C ALA A 219 9.17 10.15 1.92
N ALA A 220 10.23 9.37 2.14
CA ALA A 220 11.58 9.91 2.33
C ALA A 220 12.04 10.67 1.10
N MET A 221 11.76 10.18 -0.11
CA MET A 221 12.06 10.92 -1.34
C MET A 221 11.35 12.27 -1.39
N ASN A 222 10.05 12.32 -1.07
CA ASN A 222 9.31 13.58 -1.03
C ASN A 222 9.88 14.56 0.01
N ILE A 223 10.14 14.09 1.22
CA ILE A 223 10.66 14.89 2.34
C ILE A 223 12.06 15.43 2.03
N ILE A 224 12.98 14.60 1.55
CA ILE A 224 14.35 15.02 1.22
C ILE A 224 14.31 16.11 0.15
N ARG A 225 13.47 15.96 -0.87
CA ARG A 225 13.30 16.98 -1.91
C ARG A 225 12.72 18.27 -1.36
N ALA A 226 11.72 18.21 -0.48
CA ALA A 226 11.20 19.40 0.18
C ALA A 226 12.30 20.13 0.95
N CYS A 227 13.12 19.41 1.72
CA CYS A 227 14.26 19.99 2.45
C CYS A 227 15.33 20.58 1.52
N GLU A 228 15.70 19.88 0.44
CA GLU A 228 16.70 20.37 -0.55
C GLU A 228 16.27 21.67 -1.22
N GLN A 229 14.96 21.85 -1.42
CA GLN A 229 14.39 23.07 -2.01
C GLN A 229 14.00 24.13 -0.98
N GLY A 230 14.29 23.92 0.31
CA GLY A 230 13.90 24.82 1.39
C GLY A 230 12.39 24.99 1.56
N SER A 231 11.60 24.00 1.14
CA SER A 231 10.15 24.00 1.26
C SER A 231 9.71 23.53 2.64
N GLY A 232 8.77 24.24 3.25
CA GLY A 232 8.10 23.83 4.49
C GLY A 232 6.91 22.87 4.26
N GLN A 233 6.79 22.26 3.08
CA GLN A 233 5.70 21.33 2.79
C GLN A 233 5.82 20.08 3.68
N ARG A 234 4.80 19.86 4.51
CA ARG A 234 4.70 18.67 5.37
C ARG A 234 3.91 17.56 4.66
N LEU A 235 4.48 16.36 4.59
CA LEU A 235 3.84 15.20 4.00
C LEU A 235 2.78 14.60 4.94
N LYS A 236 1.63 14.20 4.41
CA LYS A 236 0.61 13.47 5.18
C LYS A 236 0.56 12.01 4.76
N ILE A 237 0.75 11.09 5.69
CA ILE A 237 0.62 9.65 5.49
C ILE A 237 -0.64 9.21 6.22
N LYS A 238 -1.58 8.64 5.50
CA LYS A 238 -2.84 8.14 6.04
C LYS A 238 -2.90 6.64 5.89
N LEU A 239 -3.00 5.96 7.01
CA LEU A 239 -3.15 4.51 7.10
C LEU A 239 -4.64 4.21 7.30
N ASP A 240 -5.25 3.58 6.31
CA ASP A 240 -6.65 3.18 6.35
C ASP A 240 -6.78 1.78 6.97
N ILE A 241 -7.12 1.75 8.24
CA ILE A 241 -7.33 0.50 8.97
C ILE A 241 -8.85 0.33 9.11
N PRO A 242 -9.46 -0.68 8.50
CA PRO A 242 -10.91 -0.84 8.58
C PRO A 242 -11.34 -1.19 10.01
N SER A 243 -12.41 -0.56 10.50
CA SER A 243 -13.08 -0.92 11.76
C SER A 243 -14.55 -1.29 11.52
N TRP A 244 -15.43 -0.30 11.46
CA TRP A 244 -16.88 -0.47 11.31
C TRP A 244 -17.28 -1.17 10.00
N HIS A 245 -16.36 -1.24 9.03
CA HIS A 245 -16.47 -2.08 7.83
C HIS A 245 -16.80 -3.55 8.18
N TYR A 246 -16.37 -4.04 9.35
CA TYR A 246 -16.68 -5.39 9.84
C TYR A 246 -17.97 -5.47 10.68
N PHE A 247 -18.63 -4.35 10.97
CA PHE A 247 -19.84 -4.33 11.80
C PHE A 247 -21.07 -4.83 11.04
N HIS A 248 -21.05 -4.78 9.70
CA HIS A 248 -22.16 -5.28 8.88
C HIS A 248 -22.43 -6.79 9.13
N THR A 249 -21.38 -7.57 9.40
CA THR A 249 -21.48 -9.00 9.71
C THR A 249 -22.36 -9.20 10.94
N VAL A 250 -22.01 -8.55 12.05
CA VAL A 250 -22.78 -8.68 13.30
C VAL A 250 -24.12 -7.98 13.27
N ALA A 251 -24.26 -6.89 12.52
CA ALA A 251 -25.57 -6.27 12.28
C ALA A 251 -26.53 -7.24 11.57
N THR A 252 -26.02 -8.03 10.62
CA THR A 252 -26.80 -9.04 9.89
C THR A 252 -27.19 -10.22 10.79
N LEU A 253 -26.24 -10.71 11.59
CA LEU A 253 -26.48 -11.80 12.55
C LEU A 253 -27.48 -11.38 13.63
N PHE A 254 -27.33 -10.15 14.15
CA PHE A 254 -28.24 -9.56 15.13
C PHE A 254 -29.66 -9.42 14.58
N ALA A 255 -29.81 -8.86 13.37
CA ALA A 255 -31.10 -8.76 12.69
C ALA A 255 -31.78 -10.13 12.48
N SER A 256 -30.97 -11.16 12.25
CA SER A 256 -31.42 -12.55 12.07
C SER A 256 -31.62 -13.30 13.40
N LYS A 257 -31.44 -12.63 14.55
CA LYS A 257 -31.50 -13.22 15.90
C LYS A 257 -30.52 -14.38 16.12
N GLN A 258 -29.39 -14.37 15.41
CA GLN A 258 -28.31 -15.35 15.53
C GLN A 258 -27.22 -14.93 16.53
N CYS A 259 -27.29 -13.70 17.03
CA CYS A 259 -26.51 -13.24 18.18
C CYS A 259 -27.31 -12.24 19.02
N SER A 260 -26.95 -12.11 20.29
CA SER A 260 -27.46 -11.09 21.20
C SER A 260 -26.84 -9.71 20.91
N ASN A 261 -27.42 -8.66 21.50
CA ASN A 261 -26.85 -7.31 21.47
C ASN A 261 -25.47 -7.28 22.14
N THR A 262 -25.30 -7.96 23.28
CA THR A 262 -24.02 -8.04 24.01
C THR A 262 -22.93 -8.67 23.15
N GLU A 263 -23.23 -9.80 22.49
CA GLU A 263 -22.25 -10.47 21.63
C GLU A 263 -21.86 -9.62 20.42
N ALA A 264 -22.84 -8.95 19.81
CA ALA A 264 -22.58 -8.03 18.69
C ALA A 264 -21.67 -6.85 19.12
N LEU A 265 -21.92 -6.25 20.29
CA LEU A 265 -21.09 -5.16 20.82
C LEU A 265 -19.68 -5.63 21.17
N GLN A 266 -19.53 -6.81 21.77
CA GLN A 266 -18.22 -7.39 22.07
C GLN A 266 -17.41 -7.70 20.80
N TRP A 267 -18.05 -8.13 19.72
CA TRP A 267 -17.39 -8.23 18.41
C TRP A 267 -16.92 -6.87 17.91
N MET A 268 -17.76 -5.83 17.97
CA MET A 268 -17.38 -4.48 17.57
C MET A 268 -16.18 -3.97 18.36
N ASP A 269 -16.17 -4.18 19.68
CA ASP A 269 -15.07 -3.82 20.56
C ASP A 269 -13.79 -4.60 20.22
N THR A 270 -13.91 -5.87 19.87
CA THR A 270 -12.78 -6.71 19.45
C THR A 270 -12.17 -6.21 18.14
N VAL A 271 -12.99 -5.84 17.16
CA VAL A 271 -12.54 -5.24 15.89
C VAL A 271 -11.90 -3.88 16.13
N ASP A 272 -12.50 -3.02 16.95
CA ASP A 272 -11.98 -1.70 17.29
C ASP A 272 -10.63 -1.80 18.01
N GLN A 273 -10.48 -2.77 18.92
CA GLN A 273 -9.21 -3.06 19.57
C GLN A 273 -8.16 -3.50 18.53
N ARG A 274 -8.50 -4.44 17.64
CA ARG A 274 -7.57 -4.91 16.60
C ARG A 274 -7.18 -3.78 15.63
N HIS A 275 -8.11 -2.89 15.30
CA HIS A 275 -7.84 -1.68 14.51
C HIS A 275 -6.75 -0.83 15.17
N ASP A 276 -6.89 -0.50 16.46
CA ASP A 276 -5.92 0.32 17.19
C ASP A 276 -4.54 -0.39 17.24
N GLN A 277 -4.54 -1.71 17.46
CA GLN A 277 -3.31 -2.49 17.60
C GLN A 277 -2.52 -2.64 16.28
N ILE A 278 -3.21 -2.99 15.21
CA ILE A 278 -2.62 -3.11 13.86
C ILE A 278 -2.25 -1.73 13.32
N GLY A 279 -3.09 -0.73 13.53
CA GLY A 279 -2.81 0.65 13.14
C GLY A 279 -1.54 1.17 13.80
N GLN A 280 -1.40 1.00 15.12
CA GLN A 280 -0.20 1.42 15.84
C GLN A 280 1.05 0.66 15.37
N THR A 281 0.92 -0.65 15.13
CA THR A 281 2.04 -1.46 14.58
C THR A 281 2.47 -0.96 13.21
N PHE A 282 1.53 -0.60 12.35
CA PHE A 282 1.82 -0.11 11.01
C PHE A 282 2.46 1.29 11.04
N VAL A 283 2.00 2.18 11.93
CA VAL A 283 2.63 3.48 12.17
C VAL A 283 4.10 3.31 12.56
N GLU A 284 4.40 2.43 13.52
CA GLU A 284 5.77 2.17 13.97
C GLU A 284 6.64 1.59 12.85
N ALA A 285 6.10 0.68 12.04
CA ALA A 285 6.81 0.13 10.89
C ALA A 285 7.17 1.20 9.84
N VAL A 286 6.25 2.13 9.55
CA VAL A 286 6.53 3.26 8.64
C VAL A 286 7.57 4.20 9.24
N ARG A 287 7.49 4.51 10.55
CA ARG A 287 8.47 5.37 11.24
C ARG A 287 9.87 4.77 11.22
N ASP A 288 10.00 3.49 11.52
CA ASP A 288 11.27 2.77 11.47
C ASP A 288 11.85 2.76 10.05
N GLY A 289 11.01 2.50 9.04
CA GLY A 289 11.40 2.59 7.63
C GLY A 289 11.90 3.99 7.24
N LEU A 290 11.24 5.05 7.73
CA LEU A 290 11.66 6.44 7.50
C LEU A 290 13.00 6.75 8.19
N GLU A 291 13.20 6.27 9.42
CA GLU A 291 14.45 6.44 10.17
C GLU A 291 15.63 5.77 9.47
N GLN A 292 15.45 4.54 8.96
CA GLN A 292 16.46 3.83 8.16
C GLN A 292 16.90 4.61 6.92
N ARG A 293 16.01 5.45 6.38
CA ARG A 293 16.26 6.33 5.22
C ARG A 293 16.79 7.71 5.61
N GLY A 294 17.06 7.94 6.90
CA GLY A 294 17.63 9.16 7.44
C GLY A 294 16.62 10.23 7.82
N ILE A 295 15.32 9.93 7.82
CA ILE A 295 14.27 10.86 8.24
C ILE A 295 14.01 10.68 9.74
N ARG A 296 14.70 11.47 10.56
CA ARG A 296 14.57 11.43 12.04
C ARG A 296 13.66 12.52 12.59
N ASP A 297 13.45 13.58 11.82
CA ASP A 297 12.60 14.69 12.21
C ASP A 297 11.13 14.37 11.92
N SER A 298 10.30 14.39 12.97
CA SER A 298 8.86 14.18 12.86
C SER A 298 8.09 15.43 12.44
N THR A 299 8.72 16.61 12.33
CA THR A 299 8.03 17.82 11.86
C THR A 299 7.77 17.81 10.36
N SER A 300 8.54 17.03 9.61
CA SER A 300 8.48 16.93 8.14
C SER A 300 7.31 16.07 7.62
N TYR A 301 6.68 15.26 8.48
CA TYR A 301 5.55 14.40 8.09
C TYR A 301 4.54 14.23 9.22
N ASP A 302 3.35 13.74 8.89
CA ASP A 302 2.32 13.33 9.83
C ASP A 302 1.80 11.96 9.45
N ILE A 303 1.66 11.04 10.41
CA ILE A 303 1.07 9.71 10.16
C ILE A 303 -0.22 9.62 10.95
N GLY A 304 -1.35 9.53 10.24
CA GLY A 304 -2.67 9.37 10.83
C GLY A 304 -3.27 8.01 10.49
N ILE A 305 -4.03 7.46 11.43
CA ILE A 305 -4.87 6.27 11.24
C ILE A 305 -6.31 6.74 11.01
N THR A 306 -7.07 6.06 10.16
CA THR A 306 -8.51 6.37 9.99
C THR A 306 -9.25 6.21 11.31
N SER A 307 -10.21 7.09 11.59
CA SER A 307 -10.93 7.05 12.87
C SER A 307 -11.87 5.85 12.91
N ARG A 308 -11.79 5.07 13.99
CA ARG A 308 -12.76 4.00 14.25
C ARG A 308 -14.14 4.48 14.70
N THR A 309 -14.24 5.70 15.20
CA THR A 309 -15.48 6.31 15.74
C THR A 309 -16.09 7.33 14.79
N ASN A 310 -16.26 6.97 13.52
CA ASN A 310 -17.00 7.82 12.59
C ASN A 310 -18.53 7.72 12.81
N THR A 311 -19.28 8.61 12.17
CA THR A 311 -20.74 8.69 12.31
C THR A 311 -21.46 7.37 12.01
N ALA A 312 -21.02 6.61 10.99
CA ALA A 312 -21.61 5.31 10.68
C ALA A 312 -21.37 4.30 11.80
N ALA A 313 -20.14 4.22 12.32
CA ALA A 313 -19.78 3.35 13.43
C ALA A 313 -20.63 3.63 14.68
N ILE A 314 -20.78 4.92 15.03
CA ILE A 314 -21.56 5.37 16.19
C ILE A 314 -23.03 4.94 16.04
N LEU A 315 -23.65 5.21 14.88
CA LEU A 315 -25.06 4.88 14.68
C LEU A 315 -25.34 3.38 14.68
N ILE A 316 -24.46 2.59 14.06
CA ILE A 316 -24.60 1.13 14.07
C ILE A 316 -24.51 0.60 15.50
N ARG A 317 -23.53 1.08 16.27
CA ARG A 317 -23.35 0.69 17.68
C ARG A 317 -24.55 1.10 18.53
N THR A 318 -24.99 2.35 18.44
CA THR A 318 -26.11 2.89 19.22
C THR A 318 -27.43 2.15 18.92
N ALA A 319 -27.68 1.77 17.66
CA ALA A 319 -28.85 0.96 17.33
C ALA A 319 -28.82 -0.39 18.07
N ILE A 320 -27.69 -1.10 18.03
CA ILE A 320 -27.54 -2.40 18.69
C ILE A 320 -27.60 -2.29 20.22
N GLU A 321 -27.02 -1.23 20.81
CA GLU A 321 -27.13 -0.94 22.24
C GLU A 321 -28.60 -0.84 22.70
N HIS A 322 -29.45 -0.20 21.88
CA HIS A 322 -30.89 -0.09 22.13
C HIS A 322 -31.71 -1.32 21.69
N GLY A 323 -31.07 -2.36 21.16
CA GLY A 323 -31.75 -3.56 20.66
C GLY A 323 -32.46 -3.35 19.31
N GLU A 324 -32.09 -2.32 18.57
CA GLU A 324 -32.65 -1.96 17.27
C GLU A 324 -31.78 -2.45 16.11
N ILE A 325 -32.41 -2.75 14.97
CA ILE A 325 -31.69 -3.15 13.77
C ILE A 325 -31.09 -1.90 13.10
N PRO A 326 -29.77 -1.82 12.87
CA PRO A 326 -29.16 -0.69 12.18
C PRO A 326 -29.73 -0.52 10.76
N LEU A 327 -30.26 0.67 10.46
CA LEU A 327 -30.85 0.99 9.14
C LEU A 327 -29.88 1.81 8.30
N LEU A 328 -29.68 1.39 7.04
CA LEU A 328 -28.82 2.09 6.08
C LEU A 328 -29.27 3.55 5.86
N ASP A 329 -30.56 3.79 5.71
CA ASP A 329 -31.08 5.14 5.42
C ASP A 329 -30.80 6.12 6.55
N SER A 330 -30.90 5.67 7.80
CA SER A 330 -30.55 6.46 8.99
C SER A 330 -29.07 6.82 9.00
N VAL A 331 -28.20 5.85 8.67
CA VAL A 331 -26.75 6.08 8.56
C VAL A 331 -26.43 7.08 7.44
N LEU A 332 -27.04 6.92 6.26
CA LEU A 332 -26.82 7.82 5.13
C LEU A 332 -27.31 9.25 5.41
N ALA A 333 -28.45 9.42 6.08
CA ALA A 333 -28.99 10.74 6.44
C ALA A 333 -28.07 11.48 7.42
N ALA A 334 -27.52 10.77 8.40
CA ALA A 334 -26.57 11.36 9.34
C ALA A 334 -25.24 11.72 8.69
N LEU A 335 -24.71 10.86 7.81
CA LEU A 335 -23.50 11.16 7.04
C LEU A 335 -23.68 12.37 6.11
N ASP A 336 -24.87 12.58 5.54
CA ASP A 336 -25.17 13.79 4.75
C ASP A 336 -25.19 15.08 5.59
N SER A 337 -25.36 14.93 6.90
CA SER A 337 -25.49 16.02 7.87
C SER A 337 -24.19 16.34 8.62
N GLU A 338 -23.06 15.67 8.29
CA GLU A 338 -21.76 15.95 8.91
C GLU A 338 -21.29 17.39 8.66
N GLU A 339 -20.75 18.03 9.70
CA GLU A 339 -20.33 19.44 9.66
C GLU A 339 -19.26 19.73 8.60
N ASP A 340 -18.36 18.77 8.33
CA ASP A 340 -17.29 18.95 7.32
C ASP A 340 -17.80 18.86 5.87
N GLY A 341 -19.04 18.38 5.69
CA GLY A 341 -19.71 18.19 4.40
C GLY A 341 -18.93 17.35 3.39
N CYS A 342 -17.88 16.62 3.80
CA CYS A 342 -17.01 15.87 2.91
C CYS A 342 -17.77 14.68 2.31
N TRP A 343 -18.49 13.93 3.16
CA TRP A 343 -19.29 12.80 2.72
C TRP A 343 -20.35 13.22 1.70
N LYS A 344 -21.14 14.26 2.01
CA LYS A 344 -22.16 14.80 1.10
C LYS A 344 -21.60 15.12 -0.29
N ARG A 345 -20.52 15.91 -0.32
CA ARG A 345 -19.84 16.30 -1.58
C ARG A 345 -19.33 15.08 -2.34
N PHE A 346 -18.82 14.06 -1.65
CA PHE A 346 -18.42 12.79 -2.26
C PHE A 346 -19.61 12.04 -2.85
N TYR A 347 -20.68 11.87 -2.06
CA TYR A 347 -21.83 11.04 -2.39
C TYR A 347 -22.63 11.60 -3.57
N GLU A 348 -22.70 12.93 -3.72
CA GLU A 348 -23.25 13.60 -4.91
C GLU A 348 -22.52 13.23 -6.21
N MET A 349 -21.22 12.92 -6.13
CA MET A 349 -20.43 12.50 -7.29
C MET A 349 -20.55 11.00 -7.60
N VAL A 350 -21.10 10.19 -6.68
CA VAL A 350 -21.30 8.75 -6.87
C VAL A 350 -22.51 8.52 -7.78
N PRO A 351 -22.38 7.77 -8.89
CA PRO A 351 -23.51 7.44 -9.75
C PRO A 351 -24.62 6.73 -8.98
N THR A 352 -25.89 7.03 -9.27
CA THR A 352 -27.04 6.42 -8.57
C THR A 352 -27.01 4.89 -8.56
N LYS A 353 -26.56 4.27 -9.66
CA LYS A 353 -26.42 2.81 -9.78
C LYS A 353 -25.31 2.19 -8.92
N GLU A 354 -24.39 3.01 -8.39
CA GLU A 354 -23.27 2.60 -7.53
C GLU A 354 -23.53 2.99 -6.06
N ARG A 355 -24.70 3.54 -5.75
CA ARG A 355 -25.10 3.86 -4.36
C ARG A 355 -25.39 2.57 -3.60
N PRO A 356 -25.03 2.51 -2.31
CA PRO A 356 -25.16 1.29 -1.52
C PRO A 356 -26.63 0.97 -1.27
N SER A 357 -26.98 -0.32 -1.32
CA SER A 357 -28.28 -0.85 -0.93
C SER A 357 -28.28 -1.57 0.42
N ASN A 358 -27.10 -1.75 1.03
CA ASN A 358 -26.93 -2.33 2.36
C ASN A 358 -25.64 -1.79 3.02
N LEU A 359 -25.42 -2.15 4.29
CA LEU A 359 -24.26 -1.68 5.08
C LEU A 359 -22.92 -2.23 4.57
N ASP A 360 -22.89 -3.44 4.00
CA ASP A 360 -21.69 -4.02 3.39
C ASP A 360 -21.22 -3.19 2.17
N GLN A 361 -22.14 -2.89 1.26
CA GLN A 361 -21.87 -2.04 0.10
C GLN A 361 -21.48 -0.60 0.53
N LEU A 362 -22.05 -0.10 1.62
CA LEU A 362 -21.64 1.19 2.20
C LEU A 362 -20.18 1.10 2.69
N GLY A 363 -19.82 0.03 3.38
CA GLY A 363 -18.44 -0.27 3.79
C GLY A 363 -17.48 -0.22 2.60
N TYR A 364 -17.79 -0.94 1.52
CA TYR A 364 -16.95 -0.88 0.31
C TYR A 364 -16.81 0.54 -0.25
N LEU A 365 -17.89 1.32 -0.27
CA LEU A 365 -17.88 2.69 -0.78
C LEU A 365 -17.03 3.62 0.10
N PHE A 366 -16.95 3.36 1.40
CA PHE A 366 -16.11 4.13 2.32
C PHE A 366 -14.61 4.00 2.02
N TYR A 367 -14.11 2.85 1.56
CA TYR A 367 -12.72 2.78 1.11
C TYR A 367 -12.43 3.78 -0.03
N VAL A 368 -13.38 3.94 -0.95
CA VAL A 368 -13.27 4.94 -2.04
C VAL A 368 -13.32 6.36 -1.48
N TYR A 369 -14.22 6.61 -0.52
CA TYR A 369 -14.31 7.89 0.18
C TYR A 369 -13.00 8.23 0.89
N GLU A 370 -12.45 7.32 1.69
CA GLU A 370 -11.22 7.53 2.45
C GLU A 370 -10.00 7.73 1.54
N ALA A 371 -9.94 7.04 0.40
CA ALA A 371 -8.88 7.22 -0.60
C ALA A 371 -8.89 8.64 -1.22
N ILE A 372 -10.07 9.25 -1.39
CA ILE A 372 -10.18 10.60 -1.96
C ILE A 372 -10.43 11.70 -0.94
N ARG A 373 -10.66 11.38 0.34
CA ARG A 373 -10.93 12.37 1.40
C ARG A 373 -9.93 13.54 1.43
N PRO A 374 -8.61 13.35 1.19
CA PRO A 374 -7.66 14.46 1.08
C PRO A 374 -8.03 15.51 0.01
N SER A 375 -8.78 15.12 -1.03
CA SER A 375 -9.28 16.04 -2.08
C SER A 375 -10.51 16.86 -1.66
N LEU A 376 -11.23 16.41 -0.62
CA LEU A 376 -12.52 16.98 -0.19
C LEU A 376 -12.36 17.96 0.97
N VAL A 377 -11.36 17.76 1.82
CA VAL A 377 -11.10 18.66 2.94
C VAL A 377 -10.75 20.05 2.42
N GLU A 378 -11.58 21.03 2.76
CA GLU A 378 -11.30 22.43 2.53
C GLU A 378 -10.29 22.87 3.58
N ARG A 379 -9.19 23.47 3.13
CA ARG A 379 -8.22 24.06 4.04
C ARG A 379 -8.05 25.52 3.67
N PRO A 380 -7.86 26.40 4.66
CA PRO A 380 -7.48 27.77 4.38
C PRO A 380 -6.22 27.75 3.51
N THR A 381 -6.29 28.45 2.38
CA THR A 381 -5.17 28.65 1.47
C THR A 381 -3.93 29.04 2.28
N PRO A 382 -2.79 28.35 2.15
CA PRO A 382 -1.58 28.74 2.86
C PRO A 382 -1.28 30.19 2.53
N VAL A 383 -1.33 31.06 3.55
CA VAL A 383 -0.85 32.44 3.42
C VAL A 383 0.64 32.30 3.09
N PRO A 384 1.12 32.88 1.97
CA PRO A 384 2.54 32.83 1.66
C PRO A 384 3.31 33.35 2.86
N PRO A 385 4.39 32.68 3.31
CA PRO A 385 5.20 33.21 4.40
C PRO A 385 5.58 34.64 4.05
N ALA A 386 5.37 35.57 5.00
CA ALA A 386 5.83 36.94 4.87
C ALA A 386 7.33 36.89 4.56
N SER A 387 7.68 37.16 3.31
CA SER A 387 9.04 36.97 2.83
C SER A 387 9.95 38.03 3.46
N GLU A 388 10.74 37.64 4.46
CA GLU A 388 12.01 38.32 4.70
C GLU A 388 12.99 37.90 3.61
N LYS A 389 13.10 38.78 2.61
CA LYS A 389 14.25 38.98 1.71
C LYS A 389 14.93 37.70 1.21
N SER A 390 14.36 37.04 0.20
CA SER A 390 15.14 36.23 -0.75
C SER A 390 14.86 36.67 -2.19
N LYS A 391 15.91 36.60 -3.01
CA LYS A 391 16.11 37.33 -4.26
C LYS A 391 15.03 37.05 -5.31
N LYS A 392 14.64 38.11 -6.03
CA LYS A 392 13.72 38.14 -7.17
C LYS A 392 14.08 37.08 -8.24
N ALA A 393 13.40 35.94 -8.23
CA ALA A 393 13.13 35.20 -9.46
C ALA A 393 11.90 35.85 -10.12
N ASN A 394 12.13 36.60 -11.20
CA ASN A 394 11.08 37.18 -12.04
C ASN A 394 10.41 36.07 -12.86
N LEU A 395 9.62 35.22 -12.21
CA LEU A 395 8.49 34.57 -12.86
C LEU A 395 7.28 35.46 -12.62
N SER A 396 6.61 35.86 -13.70
CA SER A 396 5.52 36.81 -13.63
C SER A 396 4.48 36.33 -12.60
N LYS A 397 4.31 37.10 -11.52
CA LYS A 397 3.26 36.90 -10.50
C LYS A 397 1.85 36.83 -11.12
N LYS A 398 1.69 37.12 -12.42
CA LYS A 398 0.46 37.00 -13.22
C LYS A 398 0.20 35.57 -13.74
N ALA A 399 1.22 34.74 -13.96
CA ALA A 399 1.05 33.37 -14.48
C ALA A 399 0.68 32.35 -13.37
N LEU A 400 1.29 32.45 -12.19
CA LEU A 400 0.91 31.61 -11.03
C LEU A 400 -0.47 31.97 -10.47
N LYS A 401 -0.89 33.25 -10.55
CA LYS A 401 -2.21 33.72 -10.08
C LYS A 401 -3.42 33.19 -10.87
N LYS A 402 -3.20 32.54 -12.02
CA LYS A 402 -4.27 31.96 -12.86
C LYS A 402 -4.33 30.43 -12.82
N ARG A 403 -3.37 29.76 -12.17
CA ARG A 403 -3.35 28.29 -12.12
C ARG A 403 -4.12 27.83 -10.89
N LYS A 404 -5.04 26.92 -11.13
CA LYS A 404 -5.83 26.26 -10.10
C LYS A 404 -4.90 25.48 -9.15
N PRO A 405 -5.09 25.57 -7.82
CA PRO A 405 -4.35 24.78 -6.84
C PRO A 405 -4.30 23.29 -7.20
N ARG A 406 -3.14 22.64 -7.05
CA ARG A 406 -2.95 21.21 -7.35
C ARG A 406 -2.63 20.42 -6.08
N ARG A 407 -3.25 19.25 -5.93
CA ARG A 407 -3.00 18.29 -4.86
C ARG A 407 -2.59 16.94 -5.45
N LEU A 408 -1.73 16.22 -4.75
CA LEU A 408 -1.27 14.89 -5.13
C LEU A 408 -1.57 13.87 -4.04
N ILE A 409 -2.25 12.79 -4.42
CA ILE A 409 -2.43 11.60 -3.60
C ILE A 409 -1.57 10.50 -4.22
N ILE A 410 -0.73 9.85 -3.43
CA ILE A 410 0.01 8.65 -3.84
C ILE A 410 -0.55 7.49 -3.03
N SER A 411 -1.19 6.51 -3.68
CA SER A 411 -1.57 5.28 -2.99
C SER A 411 -0.45 4.27 -3.06
N VAL A 412 -0.18 3.59 -1.94
CA VAL A 412 0.75 2.47 -1.85
C VAL A 412 -0.03 1.27 -1.31
N ASP A 413 -0.39 0.33 -2.18
CA ASP A 413 -1.36 -0.71 -1.81
C ASP A 413 -1.17 -2.05 -2.54
N ASP A 414 -1.95 -3.08 -2.21
CA ASP A 414 -2.01 -4.30 -3.01
C ASP A 414 -2.75 -4.02 -4.34
N SER A 415 -2.28 -4.64 -5.41
CA SER A 415 -2.96 -4.71 -6.71
C SER A 415 -4.42 -5.20 -6.60
N ALA A 416 -4.75 -5.99 -5.59
CA ALA A 416 -6.12 -6.40 -5.28
C ALA A 416 -7.07 -5.22 -5.04
N GLU A 417 -6.57 -4.11 -4.49
CA GLU A 417 -7.35 -2.92 -4.16
C GLU A 417 -7.54 -1.97 -5.36
N ARG A 418 -7.06 -2.35 -6.54
CA ARG A 418 -7.16 -1.53 -7.76
C ARG A 418 -8.57 -1.07 -8.10
N ARG A 419 -9.59 -1.87 -7.75
CA ARG A 419 -10.99 -1.49 -7.95
C ARG A 419 -11.34 -0.21 -7.18
N ILE A 420 -10.91 -0.07 -5.93
CA ILE A 420 -11.14 1.14 -5.10
C ILE A 420 -10.53 2.35 -5.79
N TYR A 421 -9.25 2.27 -6.16
CA TYR A 421 -8.53 3.37 -6.78
C TYR A 421 -9.04 3.73 -8.18
N SER A 422 -9.48 2.74 -8.96
CA SER A 422 -10.13 2.98 -10.26
C SER A 422 -11.44 3.76 -10.10
N ARG A 423 -12.23 3.49 -9.04
CA ARG A 423 -13.41 4.30 -8.71
C ARG A 423 -13.01 5.70 -8.23
N ALA A 424 -12.01 5.80 -7.37
CA ALA A 424 -11.45 7.08 -6.91
C ALA A 424 -11.03 7.98 -8.08
N GLN A 425 -10.29 7.45 -9.07
CA GLN A 425 -9.89 8.19 -10.28
C GLN A 425 -11.07 8.76 -11.06
N ARG A 426 -12.18 8.02 -11.16
CA ARG A 426 -13.41 8.50 -11.84
C ARG A 426 -14.00 9.69 -11.09
N ILE A 427 -14.03 9.66 -9.76
CA ILE A 427 -14.56 10.76 -8.95
C ILE A 427 -13.60 11.96 -9.01
N LEU A 428 -12.30 11.76 -8.85
CA LEU A 428 -11.28 12.81 -8.96
C LEU A 428 -11.32 13.49 -10.34
N SER A 429 -11.67 12.76 -11.41
CA SER A 429 -11.84 13.36 -12.74
C SER A 429 -12.97 14.39 -12.80
N LYS A 430 -14.06 14.17 -12.05
CA LYS A 430 -15.16 15.15 -11.90
C LYS A 430 -14.71 16.37 -11.09
N ILE A 431 -13.93 16.16 -10.02
CA ILE A 431 -13.35 17.27 -9.23
C ILE A 431 -12.45 18.15 -10.09
N ARG A 432 -11.60 17.56 -10.94
CA ARG A 432 -10.74 18.32 -11.86
C ARG A 432 -11.53 19.18 -12.85
N GLN A 433 -12.68 18.69 -13.32
CA GLN A 433 -13.57 19.40 -14.24
C GLN A 433 -14.34 20.56 -13.57
N SER A 434 -14.50 20.57 -12.24
CA SER A 434 -15.13 21.68 -11.51
C SER A 434 -14.20 22.90 -11.48
N SER A 435 -14.66 24.11 -11.76
CA SER A 435 -13.82 25.32 -11.79
C SER A 435 -13.36 25.80 -10.41
N GLU A 436 -14.06 25.42 -9.34
CA GLU A 436 -13.89 26.02 -8.01
C GLU A 436 -12.94 25.23 -7.08
N LYS A 437 -12.76 23.92 -7.31
CA LYS A 437 -12.09 23.01 -6.36
C LYS A 437 -10.69 22.62 -6.80
N PRO A 438 -9.64 22.61 -5.94
CA PRO A 438 -8.28 22.20 -6.32
C PRO A 438 -8.21 20.94 -7.19
N GLU A 439 -7.36 20.97 -8.22
CA GLU A 439 -7.11 19.80 -9.05
C GLU A 439 -6.38 18.73 -8.26
N THR A 440 -7.05 17.63 -7.95
CA THR A 440 -6.42 16.51 -7.28
C THR A 440 -6.06 15.40 -8.26
N TYR A 441 -4.83 14.92 -8.13
CA TYR A 441 -4.27 13.82 -8.92
C TYR A 441 -4.00 12.63 -8.01
N LEU A 442 -4.21 11.43 -8.53
CA LEU A 442 -3.93 10.17 -7.83
C LEU A 442 -2.91 9.38 -8.64
N VAL A 443 -1.82 9.00 -7.96
CA VAL A 443 -0.81 8.05 -8.43
C VAL A 443 -1.00 6.77 -7.65
N GLU A 444 -1.28 5.69 -8.35
CA GLU A 444 -1.41 4.35 -7.81
C GLU A 444 -0.06 3.65 -7.87
N SER A 445 0.42 3.16 -6.73
CA SER A 445 1.64 2.35 -6.63
C SER A 445 1.31 1.04 -5.93
N TYR A 446 1.21 -0.04 -6.69
CA TYR A 446 0.89 -1.35 -6.17
C TYR A 446 2.17 -2.11 -5.79
N VAL A 447 2.25 -2.55 -4.53
CA VAL A 447 3.34 -3.37 -4.02
C VAL A 447 3.17 -4.83 -4.47
N CYS A 448 4.24 -5.45 -4.99
CA CYS A 448 4.22 -6.85 -5.42
C CYS A 448 3.93 -7.79 -4.25
N ARG A 449 2.83 -8.54 -4.30
CA ARG A 449 2.50 -9.50 -3.25
C ARG A 449 3.28 -10.80 -3.45
N ARG A 450 3.75 -11.35 -2.35
CA ARG A 450 4.36 -12.69 -2.32
C ARG A 450 3.30 -13.67 -1.86
N PHE A 451 3.02 -14.67 -2.68
CA PHE A 451 2.16 -15.78 -2.33
C PHE A 451 3.03 -16.96 -1.97
N LEU A 452 2.78 -17.52 -0.79
CA LEU A 452 3.32 -18.81 -0.44
C LEU A 452 2.32 -19.88 -0.85
N ILE A 453 2.76 -20.75 -1.75
CA ILE A 453 1.96 -21.86 -2.27
C ILE A 453 2.51 -23.16 -1.70
N ASN A 454 1.63 -24.03 -1.21
CA ASN A 454 2.01 -25.39 -0.86
C ASN A 454 2.37 -26.17 -2.15
N GLY A 455 3.66 -26.47 -2.34
CA GLY A 455 4.17 -27.19 -3.50
C GLY A 455 4.03 -28.70 -3.43
N ASN A 456 3.60 -29.25 -2.28
CA ASN A 456 3.40 -30.70 -2.09
C ASN A 456 1.93 -31.13 -2.15
N GLU A 457 0.96 -30.20 -2.08
CA GLU A 457 -0.49 -30.46 -2.07
C GLU A 457 -1.22 -29.73 -3.23
N ASP A 458 -2.53 -29.48 -3.07
CA ASP A 458 -3.51 -28.78 -3.91
C ASP A 458 -3.12 -27.38 -4.44
N ARG A 459 -1.90 -26.91 -4.16
CA ARG A 459 -1.41 -25.55 -4.44
C ARG A 459 -2.22 -24.47 -3.71
N ALA A 460 -2.78 -24.76 -2.55
CA ALA A 460 -3.43 -23.76 -1.71
C ALA A 460 -2.43 -22.68 -1.27
N ARG A 461 -2.93 -21.44 -1.24
CA ARG A 461 -2.19 -20.26 -0.77
C ARG A 461 -2.22 -20.19 0.74
N LEU A 462 -1.07 -19.98 1.38
CA LEU A 462 -0.96 -19.93 2.83
C LEU A 462 -1.88 -18.88 3.47
N GLY A 463 -1.99 -17.69 2.86
CA GLY A 463 -2.86 -16.62 3.35
C GLY A 463 -4.37 -16.90 3.25
N ARG A 464 -4.81 -17.96 2.55
CA ARG A 464 -6.19 -18.46 2.58
C ARG A 464 -6.41 -19.49 3.69
N LEU A 465 -5.33 -20.06 4.19
CA LEU A 465 -5.37 -21.09 5.21
C LEU A 465 -5.22 -20.49 6.62
N ASP A 466 -4.37 -19.48 6.78
CA ASP A 466 -4.18 -18.66 7.98
C ASP A 466 -5.50 -18.29 8.74
N PRO A 467 -5.55 -18.15 10.08
CA PRO A 467 -4.52 -18.53 11.07
C PRO A 467 -4.31 -20.04 11.18
N LEU A 468 -5.03 -20.84 10.39
CA LEU A 468 -4.98 -22.30 10.45
C LEU A 468 -4.69 -22.94 9.09
N PRO A 469 -3.42 -23.22 8.84
CA PRO A 469 -3.11 -24.62 8.73
C PRO A 469 -2.10 -24.98 9.80
N ASP A 470 -2.34 -26.09 10.50
CA ASP A 470 -1.25 -26.97 10.88
C ASP A 470 -0.52 -27.31 9.56
N ILE A 471 0.42 -26.47 9.11
CA ILE A 471 1.34 -26.92 8.07
C ILE A 471 2.14 -28.00 8.77
N PRO A 472 1.98 -29.29 8.43
CA PRO A 472 2.70 -30.33 9.14
C PRO A 472 4.15 -30.20 8.71
N VAL A 473 4.96 -29.53 9.52
CA VAL A 473 6.40 -29.65 9.43
C VAL A 473 6.68 -31.06 9.94
N ARG A 474 6.72 -32.05 9.05
CA ARG A 474 7.24 -33.38 9.39
C ARG A 474 8.75 -33.27 9.55
N THR A 475 9.19 -32.60 10.61
CA THR A 475 10.50 -32.84 11.19
C THR A 475 10.34 -34.06 12.09
N GLY A 476 11.32 -34.97 12.03
CA GLY A 476 11.32 -36.15 12.88
C GLY A 476 11.01 -35.79 14.33
N SER A 477 9.90 -36.34 14.82
CA SER A 477 9.39 -36.38 16.20
C SER A 477 8.64 -35.19 16.83
N HIS A 478 8.53 -34.00 16.24
CA HIS A 478 7.63 -32.95 16.80
C HIS A 478 6.97 -32.08 15.71
N HIS A 479 5.64 -31.90 15.81
CA HIS A 479 4.87 -30.97 14.97
C HIS A 479 5.21 -29.52 15.35
N GLU A 480 6.19 -28.90 14.68
CA GLU A 480 6.45 -27.46 14.81
C GLU A 480 5.63 -26.68 13.78
N THR A 481 4.66 -25.86 14.23
CA THR A 481 3.87 -24.99 13.34
C THR A 481 4.64 -23.70 13.07
N MET A 482 4.87 -23.35 11.80
CA MET A 482 5.47 -22.07 11.42
C MET A 482 4.45 -20.94 11.60
N LEU A 483 4.80 -19.94 12.41
CA LEU A 483 3.91 -18.81 12.70
C LEU A 483 4.05 -17.70 11.65
N PRO A 484 3.03 -16.84 11.47
CA PRO A 484 3.06 -15.69 10.55
C PRO A 484 4.33 -14.81 10.66
N LEU A 485 4.84 -14.59 11.87
CA LEU A 485 6.08 -13.83 12.09
C LEU A 485 7.33 -14.53 11.55
N ASP A 486 7.39 -15.87 11.62
CA ASP A 486 8.53 -16.62 11.11
C ASP A 486 8.60 -16.51 9.58
N VAL A 487 7.45 -16.51 8.93
CA VAL A 487 7.36 -16.25 7.48
C VAL A 487 7.91 -14.87 7.14
N VAL A 488 7.50 -13.84 7.88
CA VAL A 488 7.99 -12.47 7.67
C VAL A 488 9.50 -12.38 7.88
N ARG A 489 10.05 -13.05 8.90
CA ARG A 489 11.51 -13.10 9.12
C ARG A 489 12.24 -13.71 7.94
N GLN A 490 11.72 -14.79 7.36
CA GLN A 490 12.32 -15.41 6.19
C GLN A 490 12.26 -14.47 4.98
N LEU A 491 11.10 -13.87 4.69
CA LEU A 491 10.89 -13.07 3.48
C LEU A 491 11.51 -11.66 3.52
N TYR A 492 11.57 -11.04 4.70
CA TYR A 492 11.95 -9.64 4.88
C TYR A 492 13.13 -9.46 5.83
N GLY A 493 13.72 -10.55 6.31
CA GLY A 493 14.87 -10.58 7.20
C GLY A 493 14.53 -10.50 8.69
N ASP A 494 15.49 -10.88 9.53
CA ASP A 494 15.33 -10.94 10.98
C ASP A 494 14.95 -9.59 11.60
N HIS A 495 15.52 -8.49 11.09
CA HIS A 495 15.22 -7.15 11.59
C HIS A 495 13.72 -6.83 11.50
N SER A 496 13.11 -7.07 10.33
CA SER A 496 11.69 -6.83 10.07
C SER A 496 10.80 -7.65 11.01
N GLY A 497 11.06 -8.95 11.15
CA GLY A 497 10.23 -9.80 11.99
C GLY A 497 10.42 -9.59 13.49
N LEU A 498 11.64 -9.31 13.97
CA LEU A 498 11.89 -8.97 15.38
C LEU A 498 11.24 -7.64 15.75
N ASN A 499 11.33 -6.63 14.89
CA ASN A 499 10.69 -5.34 15.11
C ASN A 499 9.17 -5.46 15.10
N LEU A 500 8.59 -6.19 14.14
CA LEU A 500 7.16 -6.43 14.09
C LEU A 500 6.67 -7.13 15.36
N ARG A 501 7.35 -8.19 15.80
CA ARG A 501 7.04 -8.86 17.08
C ARG A 501 7.03 -7.86 18.24
N ARG A 502 8.06 -7.02 18.36
CA ARG A 502 8.17 -6.01 19.41
C ARG A 502 7.03 -5.00 19.36
N TRP A 503 6.66 -4.51 18.18
CA TRP A 503 5.58 -3.52 18.03
C TRP A 503 4.20 -4.12 18.31
N LEU A 504 3.94 -5.35 17.86
CA LEU A 504 2.72 -6.08 18.17
C LEU A 504 2.56 -6.31 19.68
N GLN A 505 3.62 -6.73 20.37
CA GLN A 505 3.60 -6.88 21.84
C GLN A 505 3.34 -5.55 22.55
N LYS A 506 3.96 -4.46 22.10
CA LYS A 506 3.71 -3.11 22.65
C LYS A 506 2.27 -2.65 22.42
N ALA A 507 1.66 -3.06 21.32
CA ALA A 507 0.25 -2.82 21.05
C ALA A 507 -0.68 -3.76 21.86
N GLY A 508 -0.14 -4.76 22.56
CA GLY A 508 -0.92 -5.70 23.36
C GLY A 508 -1.48 -6.88 22.54
N LEU A 509 -0.89 -7.19 21.39
CA LEU A 509 -1.20 -8.40 20.62
C LEU A 509 -0.33 -9.58 21.06
N SER A 510 -0.96 -10.73 21.22
CA SER A 510 -0.29 -12.03 21.36
C SER A 510 0.42 -12.37 20.04
N VAL A 511 1.65 -12.88 20.14
CA VAL A 511 2.54 -13.17 18.99
C VAL A 511 3.37 -14.41 19.19
#